data_AF-A0A3D6CWP2-F1
#
_entry.id   AF-A0A3D6CWP2-F1
#
_cell.length_a   1.000
_cell.length_b   1.000
_cell.length_c   1.000
_cell.angle_alpha   90.00
_cell.angle_beta   90.00
_cell.angle_gamma   90.00
#
_symmetry.space_group_name_H-M   'P 1'
#
loop_
_entity.id
_entity.type
_entity.pdbx_description
1 polymer ?
#
loop_
_entity_poly.entity_id
_entity_poly.type
_entity_poly.pdbx_seq_one_letter_code
_entity_poly.pdbx_strand_id
1 'polypeptide(L)' 'MSLEKEEILRDLSQNAESVCRHYLPAGRREGSYWMVGDLQNNPGRSLFVRLTGPTSGAGASGKWTDSATGEH' A
#
# COMPACT_ATOMS: atom_id res chain seq x y z
N MET A 1 -0.51 -3.59 -25.12
CA MET A 1 0.53 -3.80 -24.09
C MET A 1 0.48 -2.82 -22.91
N SER A 2 -0.38 -1.78 -22.89
CA SER A 2 -0.59 -0.96 -21.65
C SER A 2 -1.73 -1.47 -20.76
N LEU A 3 -2.71 -2.17 -21.32
CA LEU A 3 -3.89 -2.68 -20.58
C LEU A 3 -3.50 -3.74 -19.54
N GLU A 4 -2.55 -4.63 -19.84
CA GLU A 4 -2.09 -5.64 -18.87
C GLU A 4 -1.52 -5.01 -17.58
N LYS A 5 -0.80 -3.88 -17.71
CA LYS A 5 -0.24 -3.17 -16.56
C LYS A 5 -1.36 -2.56 -15.71
N GLU A 6 -2.36 -1.97 -16.33
CA GLU A 6 -3.51 -1.37 -15.63
C GLU A 6 -4.35 -2.42 -14.91
N GLU A 7 -4.55 -3.59 -15.52
CA GLU A 7 -5.25 -4.71 -14.87
C GLU A 7 -4.46 -5.25 -13.67
N ILE A 8 -3.14 -5.41 -13.81
CA ILE A 8 -2.26 -5.82 -12.70
C ILE A 8 -2.31 -4.79 -11.57
N LEU A 9 -2.19 -3.49 -11.89
CA LEU A 9 -2.25 -2.44 -10.88
C LEU A 9 -3.62 -2.43 -10.18
N ARG A 10 -4.70 -2.62 -10.92
CA ARG A 10 -6.06 -2.68 -10.36
C ARG A 10 -6.23 -3.86 -9.41
N ASP A 11 -5.75 -5.04 -9.78
CA ASP A 11 -5.81 -6.23 -8.94
C ASP A 11 -4.96 -6.06 -7.68
N LEU A 12 -3.72 -5.55 -7.81
CA LEU A 12 -2.84 -5.25 -6.68
C LEU A 12 -3.45 -4.20 -5.75
N SER A 13 -4.08 -3.16 -6.29
CA SER A 13 -4.78 -2.15 -5.50
C SER A 13 -5.97 -2.73 -4.74
N GLN A 14 -6.72 -3.68 -5.31
CA GLN A 14 -7.82 -4.36 -4.63
C GLN A 14 -7.30 -5.34 -3.56
N ASN A 15 -6.17 -5.98 -3.83
CA ASN A 15 -5.51 -6.94 -2.95
C ASN A 15 -4.41 -6.31 -2.09
N ALA A 16 -4.40 -4.98 -1.93
CA ALA A 16 -3.31 -4.24 -1.28
C ALA A 16 -2.98 -4.78 0.12
N GLU A 17 -3.99 -5.23 0.87
CA GLU A 17 -3.77 -5.83 2.18
C GLU A 17 -3.01 -7.16 2.10
N SER A 18 -3.38 -8.03 1.16
CA SER A 18 -2.71 -9.32 0.97
C SER A 18 -1.25 -9.12 0.57
N VAL A 19 -1.00 -8.19 -0.35
CA VAL A 19 0.34 -7.77 -0.78
C VAL A 19 1.14 -7.24 0.41
N CYS A 20 0.57 -6.34 1.21
CA CYS A 20 1.23 -5.80 2.40
C CYS A 20 1.52 -6.89 3.44
N ARG A 21 0.60 -7.82 3.68
CA ARG A 21 0.83 -8.96 4.58
C ARG A 21 1.96 -9.87 4.10
N HIS A 22 2.11 -10.01 2.78
CA HIS A 22 3.11 -10.89 2.18
C HIS A 22 4.52 -10.26 2.19
N TYR A 23 4.63 -9.00 1.76
CA TYR A 23 5.92 -8.32 1.60
C TYR A 23 6.33 -7.48 2.83
N LEU A 24 5.37 -7.00 3.61
CA LEU A 24 5.57 -6.13 4.78
C LEU A 24 4.94 -6.73 6.06
N PRO A 25 5.30 -7.97 6.45
CA PRO A 25 4.67 -8.68 7.57
C PRO A 25 4.93 -8.05 8.95
N ALA A 26 5.94 -7.19 9.11
CA ALA A 26 6.17 -6.45 10.36
C ALA A 26 5.22 -5.25 10.51
N GLY A 27 4.50 -4.91 9.43
CA GLY A 27 3.44 -3.93 9.47
C GLY A 27 2.15 -4.47 10.10
N ARG A 28 1.20 -3.58 10.31
CA ARG A 28 -0.11 -3.91 10.89
C ARG A 28 -1.22 -3.14 10.20
N ARG A 29 -2.39 -3.78 10.10
CA ARG A 29 -3.61 -3.11 9.64
C ARG A 29 -4.17 -2.23 10.74
N GLU A 30 -4.37 -0.96 10.42
CA GLU A 30 -4.95 0.06 11.29
C GLU A 30 -6.07 0.77 10.53
N GLY A 31 -7.29 0.29 10.78
CA GLY A 31 -8.49 0.73 10.06
C GLY A 31 -8.39 0.45 8.56
N SER A 32 -8.31 1.54 7.80
CA SER A 32 -8.22 1.56 6.33
C SER A 32 -6.78 1.60 5.80
N TYR A 33 -5.78 1.54 6.68
CA TYR A 33 -4.37 1.64 6.32
C TYR A 33 -3.58 0.43 6.80
N TRP A 34 -2.49 0.11 6.11
CA TRP A 34 -1.42 -0.77 6.58
C TRP A 34 -0.25 0.10 7.01
N MET A 35 0.14 0.06 8.27
CA MET A 35 1.26 0.85 8.80
C MET A 35 2.49 -0.03 9.00
N VAL A 36 3.64 0.45 8.55
CA VAL A 36 4.96 -0.15 8.75
C VAL A 36 6.00 0.96 8.96
N GLY A 37 7.19 0.60 9.45
CA GLY A 37 8.26 1.56 9.71
C GLY A 37 8.89 2.10 8.44
N ASP A 38 9.13 1.23 7.46
CA ASP A 38 9.79 1.57 6.20
C ASP A 38 9.69 0.41 5.19
N LEU A 39 10.21 0.62 3.98
CA LEU A 39 10.26 -0.39 2.91
C LEU A 39 11.13 -1.62 3.24
N GLN A 40 12.07 -1.52 4.18
CA GLN A 40 12.85 -2.68 4.64
C GLN A 40 12.08 -3.51 5.69
N ASN A 41 10.78 -3.26 5.87
CA ASN A 41 9.93 -4.00 6.79
C ASN A 41 10.38 -3.87 8.25
N ASN A 42 10.95 -2.74 8.66
CA ASN A 42 11.10 -2.47 10.09
C ASN A 42 9.72 -2.10 10.68
N PRO A 43 9.42 -2.47 11.94
CA PRO A 43 8.17 -2.07 12.58
C PRO A 43 8.13 -0.56 12.82
N GLY A 44 6.96 0.06 12.63
CA GLY A 44 6.80 1.50 12.83
C GLY A 44 5.52 2.07 12.22
N ARG A 45 5.51 3.39 12.01
CA ARG A 45 4.33 4.16 11.56
C ARG A 45 4.65 5.17 10.45
N SER A 46 5.88 5.16 9.93
CA SER A 46 6.35 6.18 8.99
C SER A 46 5.80 5.91 7.60
N LEU A 47 5.75 4.63 7.19
CA LEU A 47 5.17 4.20 5.93
C LEU A 47 3.76 3.68 6.15
N PHE A 48 2.81 4.18 5.37
CA PHE A 48 1.45 3.68 5.39
C PHE A 48 0.88 3.47 3.99
N VAL A 49 0.20 2.34 3.79
CA VAL A 49 -0.47 1.97 2.55
C VAL A 49 -1.97 2.02 2.75
N ARG A 50 -2.69 2.63 1.83
CA ARG A 50 -4.15 2.70 1.89
C ARG A 50 -4.76 1.40 1.38
N LEU A 51 -5.53 0.73 2.22
CA LEU A 51 -6.17 -0.55 1.88
C LEU A 51 -7.56 -0.37 1.27
N THR A 52 -8.19 0.79 1.49
CA THR A 52 -9.55 1.06 1.03
C THR A 52 -9.62 2.32 0.17
N GLY A 53 -10.43 2.28 -0.88
CA GLY A 53 -10.58 3.39 -1.81
C GLY A 53 -10.93 2.91 -3.23
N PRO A 54 -11.05 3.84 -4.19
CA PRO A 54 -11.16 3.50 -5.60
C PRO A 54 -9.89 2.78 -6.08
N THR A 55 -9.95 2.06 -7.19
CA THR A 55 -8.77 1.38 -7.74
C THR A 55 -7.81 2.35 -8.45
N SER A 56 -8.21 3.59 -8.68
CA SER A 56 -7.41 4.62 -9.33
C SER A 56 -7.85 6.01 -8.88
N GLY A 57 -6.94 6.98 -8.98
CA GLY A 57 -7.21 8.38 -8.62
C GLY A 57 -6.85 8.75 -7.17
N ALA A 58 -7.31 9.92 -6.73
CA ALA A 58 -7.02 10.44 -5.40
C ALA A 58 -7.66 9.56 -4.31
N GLY A 59 -6.84 9.09 -3.36
CA GLY A 59 -7.29 8.20 -2.29
C GLY A 59 -7.49 6.74 -2.73
N ALA A 60 -6.88 6.33 -3.84
CA ALA A 60 -6.93 4.95 -4.31
C ALA A 60 -6.35 3.95 -3.30
N SER A 61 -6.89 2.74 -3.29
CA SER A 61 -6.28 1.62 -2.56
C SER A 61 -4.97 1.22 -3.23
N GLY A 62 -4.00 0.75 -2.44
CA GLY A 62 -2.63 0.50 -2.87
C GLY A 62 -1.74 1.74 -2.91
N LYS A 63 -2.28 2.96 -2.75
CA LYS A 63 -1.43 4.15 -2.58
C LYS A 63 -0.68 4.05 -1.27
N TRP A 64 0.64 4.17 -1.31
CA TRP A 64 1.49 4.24 -0.13
C TRP A 64 2.05 5.65 0.04
N THR A 65 2.43 5.98 1.26
CA THR A 65 3.10 7.23 1.59
C THR A 65 4.10 6.95 2.70
N ASP A 66 5.31 7.48 2.57
CA ASP A 66 6.29 7.50 3.65
C ASP A 66 6.43 8.92 4.21
N SER A 67 6.20 9.06 5.52
CA SER A 67 6.26 10.36 6.22
C SER A 67 7.67 10.75 6.65
N ALA A 68 8.62 9.80 6.67
CA ALA A 68 10.00 10.06 7.04
C ALA A 68 10.82 10.59 5.84
N THR A 69 10.52 10.11 4.63
CA THR A 69 11.19 10.51 3.38
C THR A 69 10.33 11.45 2.52
N GLY A 70 9.01 11.44 2.68
CA GLY A 70 8.07 12.23 1.87
C GLY A 70 7.68 11.57 0.55
N GLU A 71 8.01 10.28 0.36
CA GLU A 71 7.72 9.51 -0.85
C GLU A 71 6.25 9.06 -0.93
N HIS A 72 5.70 8.89 -2.14
CA HIS A 72 4.32 8.43 -2.38
C HIS A 72 4.09 7.83 -3.77
#